data_AF-A0A921JF62-F1
#
_entry.id   AF-A0A921JF62-F1
#
_cell.length_a   1.000
_cell.length_b   1.000
_cell.length_c   1.000
_cell.angle_alpha   90.00
_cell.angle_beta   90.00
_cell.angle_gamma   90.00
#
_symmetry.space_group_name_H-M   'P 1'
#
loop_
_entity.id
_entity.type
_entity.pdbx_description
1 polymer ?
#
loop_
_entity_poly.entity_id
_entity_poly.type
_entity_poly.pdbx_seq_one_letter_code
_entity_poly.pdbx_strand_id
1 'polypeptide(L)'
;MATLKEFEEALREHGMHMALALLERLRERDRKTRTVRPARRITGQKMTPDLARAILELHASTGMTQQEIAFKVGVNQGRVNEVIKRGKWLDDDPHAPEAVARDKAKARMRADPRPRPKPPARKEAPRLAKRPASPQGQLVFGDL
;
A
#
# COMPACT_ATOMS: atom_id res chain seq x y z
N MET A 1 23.65 -17.24 7.70
CA MET A 1 24.05 -16.00 7.01
C MET A 1 24.10 -14.92 8.06
N ALA A 2 25.24 -14.27 8.26
CA ALA A 2 25.39 -13.27 9.32
C ALA A 2 24.57 -12.01 9.01
N THR A 3 23.80 -11.53 9.98
CA THR A 3 23.07 -10.25 9.84
C THR A 3 24.01 -9.07 10.11
N LEU A 4 23.68 -7.87 9.59
CA LEU A 4 24.47 -6.65 9.87
C LEU A 4 24.59 -6.38 11.38
N LYS A 5 23.58 -6.78 12.15
CA LYS A 5 23.55 -6.62 13.61
C LYS A 5 24.53 -7.56 14.30
N GLU A 6 24.61 -8.82 13.86
CA GLU A 6 25.61 -9.79 14.36
C GLU A 6 27.04 -9.34 14.04
N PHE A 7 27.26 -8.69 12.89
CA PHE A 7 28.57 -8.09 12.56
C PHE A 7 28.92 -6.90 13.46
N GLU A 8 27.97 -6.01 13.74
CA GLU A 8 28.16 -4.89 14.68
C GLU A 8 28.44 -5.39 16.11
N GLU A 9 27.79 -6.47 16.54
CA GLU A 9 28.03 -7.11 17.83
C GLU A 9 29.44 -7.73 17.90
N ALA A 10 29.87 -8.48 16.88
CA ALA A 10 31.22 -9.03 16.81
C ALA A 10 32.32 -7.94 16.84
N LEU A 11 32.11 -6.82 16.13
CA LEU A 11 33.05 -5.68 16.15
C LEU A 11 33.11 -5.00 17.52
N ARG A 12 32.00 -4.97 18.25
CA ARG A 12 31.94 -4.41 19.62
C ARG A 12 32.65 -5.33 20.62
N GLU A 13 32.45 -6.64 20.50
CA GLU A 13 33.13 -7.64 21.33
C GLU A 13 34.66 -7.61 21.15
N HIS A 14 35.13 -7.39 19.91
CA HIS A 14 36.55 -7.31 19.59
C HIS A 14 37.16 -5.90 19.81
N GLY A 15 36.40 -4.95 20.37
CA GLY A 15 36.89 -3.59 20.66
C GLY A 15 37.29 -2.78 19.42
N MET A 16 36.76 -3.12 18.24
CA MET A 16 37.13 -2.47 16.98
C MET A 16 36.37 -1.16 16.77
N HIS A 17 36.61 -0.18 17.64
CA HIS A 17 35.91 1.12 17.65
C HIS A 17 36.04 1.92 16.34
N MET A 18 37.18 1.81 15.65
CA MET A 18 37.38 2.45 14.34
C MET A 18 36.47 1.87 13.25
N ALA A 19 36.24 0.55 13.28
CA ALA A 19 35.34 -0.12 12.33
C ALA A 19 33.87 0.26 12.58
N LEU A 20 33.49 0.39 13.86
CA LEU A 20 32.16 0.88 14.25
C LEU A 20 31.93 2.34 13.78
N ALA A 21 32.91 3.22 13.96
CA ALA A 21 32.81 4.61 13.49
C ALA A 21 32.69 4.72 11.96
N LEU A 22 33.37 3.83 11.21
CA LEU A 22 33.22 3.74 9.76
C LEU A 22 31.82 3.24 9.35
N LEU A 23 31.28 2.22 10.04
CA LEU A 23 29.92 1.72 9.81
C LEU A 23 28.86 2.81 10.04
N GLU A 24 29.02 3.62 11.08
CA GLU A 24 28.11 4.74 11.35
C GLU A 24 28.12 5.78 10.22
N ARG A 25 29.31 6.18 9.74
CA ARG A 25 29.43 7.10 8.59
C ARG A 25 28.79 6.54 7.32
N LEU A 26 28.95 5.24 7.06
CA LEU A 26 28.31 4.57 5.94
C LEU A 26 26.79 4.55 6.08
N ARG A 27 26.26 4.29 7.28
CA ARG A 27 24.83 4.37 7.60
C ARG A 27 24.26 5.77 7.39
N GLU A 28 24.99 6.81 7.78
CA GLU A 28 24.58 8.20 7.55
C GLU A 28 24.49 8.52 6.06
N ARG A 29 25.47 8.08 5.27
CA ARG A 29 25.45 8.22 3.81
C ARG A 29 24.26 7.49 3.20
N ASP A 30 24.01 6.24 3.61
CA ASP A 30 22.88 5.45 3.14
C ASP A 30 21.53 6.06 3.52
N ARG A 31 21.40 6.61 4.73
CA ARG A 31 20.20 7.36 5.12
C ARG A 31 19.96 8.58 4.24
N LYS A 32 21.03 9.30 3.86
CA LYS A 32 20.95 10.46 2.96
C LYS A 32 20.56 10.07 1.53
N THR A 33 21.00 8.91 1.04
CA THR A 33 20.67 8.40 -0.31
C THR A 33 19.40 7.56 -0.36
N ARG A 34 18.83 7.18 0.81
CA ARG A 34 17.60 6.41 0.90
C ARG A 34 16.43 7.19 0.31
N THR A 35 16.13 6.90 -0.95
CA THR A 35 14.91 7.36 -1.59
C THR A 35 13.78 6.41 -1.26
N VAL A 36 12.87 6.84 -0.37
CA VAL A 36 11.62 6.12 -0.15
C VAL A 36 10.72 6.43 -1.34
N ARG A 37 10.81 5.59 -2.39
CA ARG A 37 9.83 5.67 -3.48
C ARG A 37 8.46 5.33 -2.89
N PRO A 38 7.44 6.19 -3.05
CA PRO A 38 6.10 5.85 -2.61
C PRO A 38 5.70 4.52 -3.25
N ALA A 39 5.12 3.63 -2.45
CA ALA A 39 4.63 2.36 -2.93
C ALA A 39 3.71 2.64 -4.13
N ARG A 40 4.15 2.27 -5.34
CA ARG A 40 3.31 2.35 -6.52
C ARG A 40 2.15 1.42 -6.21
N ARG A 41 0.93 1.98 -6.09
CA ARG A 41 -0.27 1.15 -6.13
C ARG A 41 -0.16 0.38 -7.43
N ILE A 42 0.09 -0.93 -7.35
CA ILE A 42 -0.10 -1.83 -8.48
C ILE A 42 -1.60 -1.75 -8.73
N THR A 43 -2.00 -0.80 -9.57
CA THR A 43 -3.37 -0.72 -10.05
C THR A 43 -3.51 -1.90 -10.99
N GLY A 44 -3.78 -3.07 -10.41
CA GLY A 44 -4.22 -4.22 -11.19
C GLY A 44 -5.39 -3.79 -12.07
N GLN A 45 -5.53 -4.49 -13.19
CA GLN A 45 -6.59 -4.25 -14.17
C GLN A 45 -7.93 -4.00 -13.45
N LYS A 46 -8.64 -2.96 -13.90
CA LYS A 46 -9.96 -2.66 -13.33
C LYS A 46 -10.89 -3.83 -13.63
N MET A 47 -11.69 -4.21 -12.64
CA MET A 47 -12.61 -5.32 -12.80
C MET A 47 -13.74 -4.94 -13.76
N THR A 48 -14.06 -5.84 -14.68
CA THR A 48 -15.17 -5.72 -15.65
C THR A 48 -16.00 -7.00 -15.64
N PRO A 49 -17.24 -6.97 -16.12
CA PRO A 49 -18.06 -8.18 -16.21
C PRO A 49 -17.43 -9.29 -17.05
N ASP A 50 -16.86 -8.93 -18.19
CA ASP A 50 -16.15 -9.88 -19.06
C ASP A 50 -14.96 -10.54 -18.32
N LEU A 51 -14.25 -9.75 -17.50
CA LEU A 51 -13.13 -10.25 -16.71
C LEU A 51 -13.59 -11.17 -15.58
N ALA A 52 -14.72 -10.85 -14.95
CA ALA A 52 -15.34 -11.68 -13.92
C ALA A 52 -15.79 -13.03 -14.49
N ARG A 53 -16.39 -13.04 -15.69
CA ARG A 53 -16.75 -14.28 -16.42
C ARG A 53 -15.50 -15.13 -16.71
N ALA A 54 -14.45 -14.52 -17.24
CA ALA A 54 -13.18 -15.20 -17.51
C ALA A 54 -12.51 -15.76 -16.23
N ILE A 55 -12.62 -15.06 -15.10
CA ILE A 55 -12.13 -15.54 -13.80
C ILE A 55 -12.89 -16.81 -13.35
N LEU A 56 -14.22 -16.83 -13.50
CA LEU A 56 -15.02 -18.01 -13.16
C LEU A 56 -14.70 -19.19 -14.06
N GLU A 57 -14.53 -18.95 -15.37
CA GLU A 57 -14.14 -19.97 -16.33
C GLU A 57 -12.77 -20.57 -15.99
N LEU A 58 -11.77 -19.74 -15.72
CA LEU A 58 -10.43 -20.19 -15.30
C LEU A 58 -10.47 -20.99 -13.99
N HIS A 59 -11.28 -20.55 -13.02
CA HIS A 59 -11.42 -21.27 -11.75
C HIS A 59 -12.08 -22.63 -11.91
N ALA A 60 -13.14 -22.72 -12.72
CA ALA A 60 -13.87 -23.95 -12.96
C ALA A 60 -13.08 -24.95 -13.82
N SER A 61 -12.34 -24.48 -14.84
CA SER A 61 -11.68 -25.33 -15.83
C SER A 61 -10.29 -25.82 -15.41
N THR A 62 -9.55 -25.02 -14.64
CA THR A 62 -8.11 -25.22 -14.47
C THR A 62 -7.71 -25.61 -13.05
N GLY A 63 -8.62 -25.49 -12.07
CA GLY A 63 -8.32 -25.75 -10.65
C GLY A 63 -7.26 -24.82 -10.05
N MET A 64 -6.91 -23.75 -10.77
CA MET A 64 -5.91 -22.77 -10.34
C MET A 64 -6.33 -22.10 -9.03
N THR A 65 -5.34 -21.79 -8.20
CA THR A 65 -5.54 -21.01 -6.99
C THR A 65 -5.93 -19.57 -7.34
N GLN A 66 -6.60 -18.89 -6.42
CA GLN A 66 -7.01 -17.49 -6.62
C GLN A 66 -5.82 -16.55 -6.84
N GLN A 67 -4.65 -16.86 -6.28
CA GLN A 67 -3.42 -16.08 -6.47
C GLN A 67 -2.87 -16.25 -7.89
N GLU A 68 -2.89 -17.48 -8.42
CA GLU A 68 -2.45 -17.76 -9.78
C GLU A 68 -3.39 -17.11 -10.80
N ILE A 69 -4.71 -17.19 -10.59
CA ILE A 69 -5.69 -16.49 -11.44
C ILE A 69 -5.47 -14.98 -11.36
N ALA A 70 -5.25 -14.43 -10.16
CA ALA A 70 -4.98 -13.02 -9.97
C ALA A 70 -3.72 -12.55 -10.71
N PHE A 71 -2.65 -13.36 -10.68
CA PHE A 71 -1.40 -13.08 -11.40
C PHE A 71 -1.60 -13.15 -12.91
N LYS A 72 -2.27 -14.20 -13.40
CA LYS A 72 -2.53 -14.42 -14.84
C LYS A 72 -3.41 -13.33 -15.44
N VAL A 73 -4.44 -12.90 -14.72
CA VAL A 73 -5.42 -11.90 -15.16
C VAL A 73 -4.98 -10.46 -14.81
N GLY A 74 -3.92 -10.30 -14.01
CA GLY A 74 -3.39 -8.99 -13.62
C GLY A 74 -4.30 -8.21 -12.65
N VAL A 75 -5.04 -8.91 -11.80
CA VAL A 75 -5.97 -8.34 -10.81
C VAL A 75 -5.54 -8.65 -9.39
N ASN A 76 -6.16 -8.01 -8.40
CA ASN A 76 -5.91 -8.30 -6.99
C ASN A 76 -6.63 -9.59 -6.57
N GLN A 77 -5.98 -10.46 -5.78
CA GLN A 77 -6.54 -11.73 -5.31
C GLN A 77 -7.85 -11.55 -4.52
N GLY A 78 -8.00 -10.47 -3.75
CA GLY A 78 -9.26 -10.17 -3.06
C GLY A 78 -10.43 -9.97 -4.03
N ARG A 79 -10.18 -9.37 -5.21
CA ARG A 79 -11.21 -9.20 -6.24
C ARG A 79 -11.60 -10.54 -6.88
N VAL A 80 -10.62 -11.42 -7.13
CA VAL A 80 -10.89 -12.79 -7.61
C VAL A 80 -11.76 -13.55 -6.63
N ASN A 81 -11.46 -13.45 -5.33
CA ASN A 81 -12.26 -14.07 -4.29
C ASN A 81 -13.70 -13.53 -4.24
N GLU A 82 -13.88 -12.21 -4.41
CA GLU A 82 -15.22 -11.61 -4.45
C GLU A 82 -16.03 -12.04 -5.67
N VAL A 83 -15.39 -12.22 -6.84
CA VAL A 83 -16.03 -12.80 -8.03
C VAL A 83 -16.46 -14.25 -7.75
N ILE A 84 -15.56 -15.09 -7.23
CA ILE A 84 -15.83 -16.51 -6.99
C ILE A 84 -16.90 -16.71 -5.89
N LYS A 85 -16.79 -15.98 -4.77
CA LYS A 85 -17.68 -16.21 -3.60
C LYS A 85 -19.01 -15.48 -3.70
N ARG A 86 -19.07 -14.33 -4.36
CA ARG A 86 -20.23 -13.43 -4.32
C ARG A 86 -20.74 -13.05 -5.70
N GLY A 87 -20.12 -13.51 -6.78
CA GLY A 87 -20.54 -13.17 -8.14
C GLY A 87 -20.45 -11.68 -8.47
N LYS A 88 -19.67 -10.90 -7.71
CA LYS A 88 -19.56 -9.46 -7.96
C LYS A 88 -19.02 -9.19 -9.37
N TRP A 89 -19.42 -8.06 -9.93
CA TRP A 89 -19.12 -7.64 -11.31
C TRP A 89 -19.79 -8.48 -12.41
N LEU A 90 -20.56 -9.53 -12.13
CA LEU A 90 -21.26 -10.30 -13.17
C LEU A 90 -22.55 -9.64 -13.65
N ASP A 91 -23.23 -8.90 -12.78
CA ASP A 91 -24.46 -8.20 -13.12
C ASP A 91 -24.17 -6.97 -13.99
N ASP A 92 -24.77 -6.95 -15.18
CA ASP A 92 -24.81 -5.78 -16.07
C ASP A 92 -25.91 -4.80 -15.62
N ASP A 93 -26.17 -4.68 -14.30
CA ASP A 93 -27.10 -3.69 -13.76
C ASP A 93 -26.52 -2.28 -14.01
N PRO A 94 -27.18 -1.42 -14.81
CA PRO A 94 -26.71 -0.08 -15.11
C PRO A 94 -26.59 0.82 -13.86
N HIS A 95 -27.24 0.45 -12.75
CA HIS A 95 -27.25 1.21 -11.50
C HIS A 95 -26.21 0.71 -10.48
N ALA A 96 -25.47 -0.37 -10.78
CA ALA A 96 -24.42 -0.86 -9.89
C ALA A 96 -23.33 0.21 -9.72
N PRO A 97 -22.81 0.43 -8.50
CA PRO A 97 -21.78 1.44 -8.25
C PRO A 97 -20.49 1.18 -9.08
N GLU A 98 -20.23 -0.09 -9.42
CA GLU A 98 -19.17 -0.53 -10.32
C GLU A 98 -19.39 -0.06 -11.76
N ALA A 99 -20.62 -0.15 -12.29
CA ALA A 99 -21.01 0.28 -13.63
C ALA A 99 -20.93 1.81 -13.75
N VAL A 100 -21.49 2.54 -12.77
CA VAL A 100 -21.40 4.00 -12.69
C VAL A 100 -19.94 4.47 -12.64
N ALA A 101 -19.08 3.78 -11.88
CA ALA A 101 -17.65 4.11 -11.83
C ALA A 101 -16.93 3.84 -13.16
N ARG A 102 -17.31 2.78 -13.90
CA ARG A 102 -16.78 2.47 -15.23
C ARG A 102 -17.19 3.51 -16.25
N ASP A 103 -18.47 3.87 -16.29
CA ASP A 103 -19.00 4.80 -17.28
C ASP A 103 -18.51 6.22 -17.04
N LYS A 104 -18.43 6.64 -15.77
CA LYS A 104 -17.77 7.88 -15.38
C LYS A 104 -16.30 7.90 -15.78
N ALA A 105 -15.59 6.78 -15.71
CA ALA A 105 -14.20 6.69 -16.14
C ALA A 105 -14.06 6.70 -17.68
N LYS A 106 -14.91 5.97 -18.41
CA LYS A 106 -14.97 5.99 -19.88
C LYS A 106 -15.29 7.40 -20.39
N ALA A 107 -16.27 8.08 -19.78
CA ALA A 107 -16.63 9.46 -20.12
C ALA A 107 -15.45 10.42 -19.93
N ARG A 108 -14.66 10.24 -18.85
CA ARG A 108 -13.43 11.04 -18.61
C ARG A 108 -12.29 10.77 -19.59
N MET A 109 -12.24 9.60 -20.20
CA MET A 109 -11.22 9.27 -21.22
C MET A 109 -11.66 9.67 -22.63
N ARG A 110 -12.97 9.72 -22.90
CA ARG A 110 -13.55 10.22 -24.16
C ARG A 110 -13.63 11.74 -24.21
N ALA A 111 -13.82 12.40 -23.08
CA ALA A 111 -13.64 13.84 -22.99
C ALA A 111 -12.16 14.17 -23.20
N ASP A 112 -11.86 15.07 -24.14
CA ASP A 112 -10.53 15.64 -24.35
C ASP A 112 -9.87 15.96 -23.00
N PRO A 113 -8.55 15.76 -22.82
CA PRO A 113 -7.87 15.94 -21.55
C PRO A 113 -7.83 17.43 -21.19
N ARG A 114 -8.94 17.94 -20.67
CA ARG A 114 -8.99 19.25 -20.05
C ARG A 114 -8.09 19.17 -18.81
N PRO A 115 -7.10 20.07 -18.66
CA PRO A 115 -6.24 20.08 -17.50
C PRO A 115 -7.13 20.18 -16.27
N ARG A 116 -6.99 19.21 -15.36
CA ARG A 116 -7.73 19.24 -14.09
C ARG A 116 -7.34 20.53 -13.37
N PRO A 117 -8.32 21.33 -12.88
CA PRO A 117 -7.99 22.48 -12.06
C PRO A 117 -7.20 21.99 -10.85
N LYS A 118 -6.03 22.61 -10.62
CA LYS A 118 -5.21 22.35 -9.44
C LYS A 118 -6.12 22.50 -8.21
N PRO A 119 -6.12 21.54 -7.27
CA PRO A 119 -6.83 21.75 -6.01
C PRO A 119 -6.27 23.04 -5.38
N PRO A 120 -7.12 23.94 -4.88
CA PRO A 120 -6.63 25.16 -4.22
C PRO A 120 -5.71 24.70 -3.09
N ALA A 121 -4.49 25.24 -3.07
CA ALA A 121 -3.57 25.06 -1.97
C ALA A 121 -4.36 25.36 -0.69
N ARG A 122 -4.50 24.36 0.18
CA ARG A 122 -5.00 24.59 1.54
C ARG A 122 -4.08 25.63 2.14
N LYS A 123 -4.57 26.87 2.24
CA LYS A 123 -3.94 27.91 3.05
C LYS A 123 -3.76 27.27 4.43
N GLU A 124 -2.51 27.21 4.87
CA GLU A 124 -2.15 26.82 6.22
C GLU A 124 -3.00 27.68 7.17
N ALA A 125 -3.95 27.04 7.85
CA ALA A 125 -4.56 27.65 9.01
C ALA A 125 -3.45 27.79 10.06
N PRO A 126 -3.27 28.97 10.68
CA PRO A 126 -2.17 29.22 11.60
C PRO A 126 -2.28 28.26 12.79
N ARG A 127 -1.14 27.66 13.14
CA ARG A 127 -0.97 26.86 14.35
C ARG A 127 -1.25 27.75 15.55
N LEU A 128 -2.46 27.68 16.11
CA LEU A 128 -2.74 28.28 17.40
C LEU A 128 -2.07 27.45 18.50
N ALA A 129 -1.01 28.04 19.04
CA ALA A 129 -0.34 27.85 20.30
C ALA A 129 -0.73 26.65 21.19
N LYS A 130 0.28 25.80 21.44
CA LYS A 130 0.39 24.92 22.60
C LYS A 130 0.14 25.72 23.90
N ARG A 131 -0.73 25.24 24.78
CA ARG A 131 -0.70 25.58 26.22
C ARG A 131 0.18 24.54 26.93
N PRO A 132 1.14 24.94 27.78
CA PRO A 132 1.97 24.02 28.54
C PRO A 132 1.35 23.62 29.89
N ALA A 133 1.68 22.37 30.30
CA ALA A 133 1.78 21.78 31.65
C ALA A 133 0.58 21.91 32.62
N SER A 134 0.13 20.82 33.25
CA SER A 134 0.83 20.24 34.41
C SER A 134 0.35 18.81 34.79
N PRO A 135 1.10 18.09 35.65
CA PRO A 135 1.16 16.63 35.71
C PRO A 135 0.43 16.01 36.93
N GLN A 136 -0.30 14.92 36.73
CA GLN A 136 -0.73 13.96 37.76
C GLN A 136 -0.72 12.59 37.05
N GLY A 137 0.12 11.60 37.37
CA GLY A 137 0.60 11.21 38.69
C GLY A 137 -0.30 10.10 39.22
N GLN A 138 -0.09 8.85 38.79
CA GLN A 138 -0.12 7.63 39.60
C GLN A 138 -0.11 6.37 38.73
N LEU A 139 1.07 5.75 38.68
CA LEU A 139 1.20 4.30 38.51
C LEU A 139 0.72 3.67 39.81
N VAL A 140 -0.34 2.87 39.76
CA VAL A 140 -0.67 1.94 40.84
C VAL A 140 -0.11 0.59 40.44
N PHE A 141 1.05 0.27 41.02
CA PHE A 141 1.44 -1.12 41.28
C PHE A 141 0.64 -1.58 42.49
N GLY A 142 -0.02 -2.73 42.38
CA GLY A 142 -0.74 -3.36 43.47
C GLY A 142 -0.63 -4.88 43.33
N ASP A 143 0.04 -5.48 44.31
CA ASP A 143 0.13 -6.91 44.59
C ASP A 143 -1.24 -7.61 44.57
N LEU A 144 -1.26 -8.83 44.04
CA LEU A 144 -1.80 -10.05 44.67
C LEU A 144 -1.32 -11.29 43.91
#